data_AF-A0A814SHD5-F1
#
_entry.id   AF-A0A814SHD5-F1
#
_cell.length_a   1.000
_cell.length_b   1.000
_cell.length_c   1.000
_cell.angle_alpha   90.00
_cell.angle_beta   90.00
_cell.angle_gamma   90.00
#
_symmetry.space_group_name_H-M   'P 1'
#
loop_
_entity.id
_entity.type
_entity.pdbx_description
1 polymer ?
#
loop_
_entity_poly.entity_id
_entity_poly.type
_entity_poly.pdbx_seq_one_letter_code
_entity_poly.pdbx_strand_id
1 'polypeptide(L)'
;MYAVILGLIIIAEVALVIVFLAYQQQFRAKTIPKLQNAIATYYVGTPIDNTTVVNSVSLSWDFAQFNLQCCGAVGPSDFVAAKNWTRTNPYPPAAPLLVPFTCCPLGAAKSWTQLPTNLSSAANCAATSSGAYTVGCYDRLVSILATYKNYAMIVGIIVGVIEVLALVFALLLFRLELLFCDVVTTVDVETVVDGVPIADVETIVDDVPIAVVETFVDVETVVDGVPIADVETVVDGVIIAAVEAVGDGVINAEVETVGDGVTIAAVEAVGDGVINAEVETVGDVETVGDVETVGDGVINAEVETVGDVETVGDVETVVDGVPIADVETVVDGVTIADDEIFVDGVTIAAVETVVDGVIIGDVEAVGDGVINAEVETVGDVETVGDGVTDADVETVVDDVPIADAETVVDGVIIGDVETVADTVTEFAIDVEADSIVVGLSNSERR
;
A
#
# COMPACT_ATOMS: atom_id res chain seq x y z
N MET A 1 15.18 1.02 3.58
CA MET A 1 16.22 1.61 2.68
C MET A 1 16.68 3.01 3.11
N TYR A 2 15.76 3.95 3.35
CA TYR A 2 16.08 5.34 3.74
C TYR A 2 17.00 5.45 4.97
N ALA A 3 16.69 4.76 6.08
CA ALA A 3 17.51 4.76 7.29
C ALA A 3 18.95 4.24 7.06
N VAL A 4 19.13 3.26 6.17
CA VAL A 4 20.45 2.71 5.81
C VAL A 4 21.28 3.74 5.06
N ILE A 5 20.68 4.45 4.11
CA ILE A 5 21.35 5.50 3.34
C ILE A 5 21.78 6.64 4.27
N LEU A 6 20.88 7.10 5.16
CA LEU A 6 21.22 8.12 6.17
C LEU A 6 22.35 7.65 7.10
N GLY A 7 22.32 6.40 7.56
CA GLY A 7 23.38 5.83 8.38
C GLY A 7 24.75 5.87 7.69
N LEU A 8 24.80 5.55 6.38
CA LEU A 8 26.03 5.62 5.60
C LEU A 8 26.55 7.06 5.43
N ILE A 9 25.64 8.02 5.23
CA ILE A 9 25.99 9.45 5.13
C ILE A 9 26.63 9.92 6.44
N ILE A 10 26.00 9.65 7.59
CA ILE A 10 26.53 10.04 8.91
C ILE A 10 27.93 9.46 9.14
N ILE A 11 28.15 8.19 8.80
CA ILE A 11 29.47 7.56 8.93
C ILE A 11 30.51 8.27 8.05
N ALA A 12 30.15 8.62 6.81
CA ALA A 12 31.02 9.33 5.89
C ALA A 12 31.37 10.75 6.39
N GLU A 13 30.39 11.48 6.95
CA GLU A 13 30.62 12.80 7.53
C GLU A 13 31.58 12.75 8.71
N VAL A 14 31.36 11.82 9.65
CA VAL A 14 32.26 11.63 10.81
C VAL A 14 33.66 11.26 10.34
N ALA A 15 33.80 10.39 9.34
CA ALA A 15 35.10 10.03 8.78
C ALA A 15 35.81 11.25 8.15
N LEU A 16 35.10 12.09 7.38
CA LEU A 16 35.65 13.31 6.80
C LEU A 16 36.11 14.31 7.87
N VAL A 17 35.33 14.49 8.94
CA VAL A 17 35.72 15.35 10.06
C VAL A 17 36.98 14.83 10.75
N ILE A 18 37.05 13.52 11.03
CA ILE A 18 38.23 12.90 11.65
C ILE A 18 39.47 13.07 10.76
N VAL A 19 39.36 12.79 9.46
CA VAL A 19 40.46 12.97 8.51
C VAL A 19 40.87 14.44 8.45
N PHE A 20 39.92 15.36 8.37
CA PHE A 20 40.20 16.78 8.35
C PHE A 20 40.95 17.23 9.60
N LEU A 21 40.58 16.77 10.79
CA LEU A 21 41.25 17.11 12.04
C LEU A 21 42.64 16.45 12.18
N ALA A 22 42.76 15.18 11.79
CA ALA A 22 44.00 14.41 11.94
C ALA A 22 45.11 14.85 10.95
N TYR A 23 44.75 15.25 9.73
CA TYR A 23 45.73 15.45 8.65
C TYR A 23 46.11 16.92 8.38
N GLN A 24 45.60 17.90 9.14
CA GLN A 24 45.86 19.34 8.88
C GLN A 24 47.35 19.66 8.75
N GLN A 25 48.17 19.12 9.66
CA GLN A 25 49.61 19.40 9.70
C GLN A 25 50.38 18.68 8.58
N GLN A 26 49.96 17.46 8.22
CA GLN A 26 50.61 16.69 7.17
C GLN A 26 50.33 17.25 5.77
N PHE A 27 49.17 17.88 5.58
CA PHE A 27 48.78 18.40 4.28
C PHE A 27 49.72 19.50 3.80
N ARG A 28 50.10 20.45 4.66
CA ARG A 28 51.04 21.53 4.30
C ARG A 28 52.38 20.98 3.84
N ALA A 29 52.95 20.03 4.59
CA ALA A 29 54.26 19.46 4.30
C ALA A 29 54.31 18.71 2.96
N LYS A 30 53.20 18.09 2.52
CA LYS A 30 53.13 17.37 1.23
C LYS A 30 52.72 18.26 0.06
N THR A 31 51.89 19.28 0.30
CA THR A 31 51.30 20.12 -0.75
C THR A 31 52.26 21.23 -1.20
N ILE A 32 52.97 21.88 -0.27
CA ILE A 32 53.90 22.98 -0.60
C ILE A 32 54.97 22.56 -1.64
N PRO A 33 55.69 21.42 -1.48
CA PRO A 33 56.70 21.01 -2.46
C PRO A 33 56.11 20.72 -3.84
N LYS A 34 54.88 20.18 -3.90
CA LYS A 34 54.18 19.94 -5.17
C LYS A 34 53.81 21.25 -5.86
N LEU A 35 53.36 22.25 -5.11
CA LEU A 35 53.05 23.57 -5.63
C LEU A 35 54.31 24.30 -6.13
N GLN A 36 55.40 24.24 -5.38
CA GLN A 36 56.68 24.81 -5.81
C GLN A 36 57.22 24.12 -7.07
N ASN A 37 57.11 22.79 -7.15
CA ASN A 37 57.48 22.05 -8.36
C ASN A 37 56.60 22.43 -9.57
N ALA A 38 55.30 22.64 -9.33
CA ALA A 38 54.38 23.10 -10.38
C ALA A 38 54.80 24.48 -10.93
N ILE A 39 55.20 25.42 -10.06
CA ILE A 39 55.76 26.71 -10.48
C ILE A 39 57.06 26.51 -11.26
N ALA A 40 57.99 25.71 -10.73
CA ALA A 40 59.32 25.52 -11.33
C ALA A 40 59.27 24.92 -12.75
N THR A 41 58.37 23.96 -12.98
CA THR A 41 58.27 23.22 -14.24
C THR A 41 57.31 23.83 -15.24
N TYR A 42 56.16 24.34 -14.79
CA TYR A 42 55.07 24.68 -15.70
C TYR A 42 54.76 26.18 -15.79
N TYR A 43 55.31 27.03 -14.92
CA TYR A 43 55.03 28.45 -15.02
C TYR A 43 55.74 29.10 -16.22
N VAL A 44 54.96 29.75 -17.10
CA VAL A 44 55.43 30.39 -18.34
C VAL A 44 55.19 31.90 -18.38
N GLY A 45 54.46 32.46 -17.41
CA GLY A 45 54.23 33.90 -17.28
C GLY A 45 52.78 34.34 -17.43
N THR A 46 52.52 35.60 -17.08
CA THR A 46 51.22 36.27 -17.23
C THR A 46 50.93 36.59 -18.70
N PRO A 47 49.69 36.43 -19.18
CA PRO A 47 49.32 36.84 -20.53
C PRO A 47 49.23 38.37 -20.60
N ILE A 48 50.11 39.00 -21.39
CA ILE A 48 50.19 40.47 -21.54
C ILE A 48 49.73 40.89 -22.94
N ASP A 49 49.83 39.99 -23.90
CA ASP A 49 49.33 40.17 -25.26
C ASP A 49 48.83 38.85 -25.85
N ASN A 50 48.29 38.90 -27.07
CA ASN A 50 47.77 37.73 -27.77
C ASN A 50 48.88 36.76 -28.28
N THR A 51 50.14 37.06 -27.99
CA THR A 51 51.31 36.28 -28.43
C THR A 51 51.96 35.50 -27.30
N THR A 52 51.70 35.87 -26.04
CA THR A 52 52.08 35.09 -24.86
C THR A 52 51.32 33.78 -24.78
N VAL A 53 51.99 32.66 -25.07
CA VAL A 53 51.45 31.30 -24.85
C VAL A 53 51.41 31.04 -23.34
N VAL A 54 50.21 31.04 -22.78
CA VAL A 54 49.97 30.70 -21.37
C VAL A 54 49.34 29.33 -21.26
N ASN A 55 49.73 28.57 -20.23
CA ASN A 55 49.09 27.31 -19.88
C ASN A 55 48.14 27.49 -18.69
N SER A 56 47.30 26.48 -18.46
CA SER A 56 46.33 26.48 -17.34
C SER A 56 47.00 26.65 -15.98
N VAL A 57 48.24 26.16 -15.80
CA VAL A 57 48.99 26.30 -14.55
C VAL A 57 49.36 27.76 -14.29
N SER A 58 49.88 28.47 -15.29
CA SER A 58 50.26 29.89 -15.15
C SER A 58 49.03 30.75 -14.89
N LEU A 59 47.95 30.52 -15.65
CA LEU A 59 46.68 31.21 -15.46
C LEU A 59 46.12 31.00 -14.05
N SER A 60 46.17 29.77 -13.53
CA SER A 60 45.69 29.45 -12.18
C SER A 60 46.51 30.14 -11.09
N TRP A 61 47.84 30.18 -11.26
CA TRP A 61 48.74 30.88 -10.35
C TRP A 61 48.51 32.38 -10.36
N ASP A 62 48.36 32.97 -11.54
CA ASP A 62 48.10 34.39 -11.68
C ASP A 62 46.75 34.79 -11.08
N PHE A 63 45.73 33.97 -11.32
CA PHE A 63 44.41 34.10 -10.69
C PHE A 63 44.50 34.07 -9.17
N ALA A 64 45.21 33.09 -8.62
CA ALA A 64 45.36 32.94 -7.17
C ALA A 64 46.11 34.14 -6.55
N GLN A 65 47.23 34.55 -7.15
CA GLN A 65 48.03 35.68 -6.67
C GLN A 65 47.24 36.99 -6.64
N PHE A 66 46.49 37.25 -7.71
CA PHE A 66 45.68 38.46 -7.84
C PHE A 66 44.53 38.49 -6.81
N ASN A 67 43.72 37.43 -6.73
CA ASN A 67 42.52 37.43 -5.88
C ASN A 67 42.87 37.29 -4.39
N LEU A 68 43.89 36.51 -4.06
CA LEU A 68 44.26 36.26 -2.67
C LEU A 68 45.28 37.29 -2.14
N GLN A 69 45.85 38.13 -3.02
CA GLN A 69 46.88 39.13 -2.69
C GLN A 69 48.09 38.48 -2.03
N CYS A 70 48.66 37.51 -2.73
CA CYS A 70 49.76 36.66 -2.29
C CYS A 70 50.77 36.45 -3.41
N CYS A 71 51.93 35.89 -3.09
CA CYS A 71 52.94 35.59 -4.11
C CYS A 71 53.57 34.21 -3.88
N GLY A 72 53.61 33.39 -4.93
CA GLY A 72 54.19 32.05 -4.88
C GLY A 72 53.41 31.08 -3.99
N ALA A 73 53.94 29.87 -3.81
CA ALA A 73 53.36 28.88 -2.91
C ALA A 73 53.64 29.27 -1.44
N VAL A 74 54.89 29.61 -1.13
CA VAL A 74 55.39 30.08 0.17
C VAL A 74 55.75 31.56 0.12
N GLY A 75 56.24 32.04 -1.03
CA GLY A 75 56.63 33.44 -1.18
C GLY A 75 57.21 33.78 -2.55
N PRO A 76 57.61 35.05 -2.76
CA PRO A 76 58.19 35.56 -4.00
C PRO A 76 59.36 34.76 -4.58
N SER A 77 60.18 34.14 -3.71
CA SER A 77 61.36 33.37 -4.11
C SER A 77 61.03 32.11 -4.91
N ASP A 78 59.80 31.60 -4.86
CA ASP A 78 59.40 30.38 -5.57
C ASP A 78 59.55 30.52 -7.09
N PHE A 79 59.40 31.75 -7.61
CA PHE A 79 59.56 32.02 -9.04
C PHE A 79 61.00 31.98 -9.51
N VAL A 80 62.00 32.01 -8.63
CA VAL A 80 63.42 31.88 -9.02
C VAL A 80 63.66 30.54 -9.74
N ALA A 81 62.94 29.49 -9.35
CA ALA A 81 63.06 28.16 -9.92
C ALA A 81 62.26 27.95 -11.23
N ALA A 82 61.46 28.93 -11.68
CA ALA A 82 60.65 28.83 -12.89
C ALA A 82 61.54 28.95 -14.14
N LYS A 83 61.87 27.80 -14.75
CA LYS A 83 62.81 27.73 -15.90
C LYS A 83 62.17 28.10 -17.24
N ASN A 84 60.86 27.86 -17.38
CA ASN A 84 60.13 28.06 -18.62
C ASN A 84 59.50 29.46 -18.74
N TRP A 85 59.70 30.32 -17.75
CA TRP A 85 59.18 31.68 -17.75
C TRP A 85 60.18 32.65 -18.36
N THR A 86 59.81 33.20 -19.51
CA THR A 86 60.55 34.27 -20.18
C THR A 86 60.27 35.58 -19.43
N ARG A 87 61.17 35.98 -18.52
CA ARG A 87 61.07 37.13 -17.60
C ARG A 87 61.08 38.51 -18.28
N THR A 88 60.51 38.65 -19.47
CA THR A 88 60.49 39.88 -20.25
C THR A 88 59.55 40.90 -19.60
N ASN A 89 60.06 42.10 -19.33
CA ASN A 89 59.24 43.23 -18.89
C ASN A 89 58.94 44.15 -20.10
N PRO A 90 57.69 44.24 -20.56
CA PRO A 90 57.29 45.12 -21.67
C PRO A 90 57.14 46.59 -21.24
N TYR A 91 57.27 46.89 -19.94
CA TYR A 91 57.12 48.24 -19.39
C TYR A 91 58.44 48.77 -18.81
N PRO A 92 58.66 50.10 -18.76
CA PRO A 92 59.83 50.68 -18.12
C PRO A 92 59.79 50.51 -16.58
N PRO A 93 60.92 50.22 -15.92
CA PRO A 93 62.26 49.99 -16.49
C PRO A 93 62.36 48.62 -17.18
N ALA A 94 63.06 48.56 -18.32
CA ALA A 94 63.29 47.33 -19.08
C ALA A 94 64.32 46.41 -18.39
N ALA A 95 63.95 45.93 -17.19
CA ALA A 95 64.70 44.97 -16.38
C ALA A 95 63.93 43.63 -16.32
N PRO A 96 64.63 42.48 -16.19
CA PRO A 96 63.97 41.19 -16.07
C PRO A 96 63.04 41.12 -14.86
N LEU A 97 61.88 40.49 -15.04
CA LEU A 97 60.92 40.28 -13.97
C LEU A 97 61.46 39.28 -12.93
N LEU A 98 61.44 39.68 -11.66
CA LEU A 98 61.78 38.81 -10.53
C LEU A 98 60.57 37.98 -10.09
N VAL A 99 59.39 38.62 -10.09
CA VAL A 99 58.08 38.04 -9.75
C VAL A 99 57.03 38.38 -10.81
N PRO A 100 55.96 37.60 -10.95
CA PRO A 100 54.84 37.94 -11.83
C PRO A 100 54.21 39.29 -11.51
N PHE A 101 53.60 39.96 -12.50
CA PHE A 101 52.87 41.22 -12.25
C PHE A 101 51.72 41.05 -11.25
N THR A 102 51.12 39.87 -11.19
CA THR A 102 50.03 39.49 -10.29
C THR A 102 50.46 39.31 -8.83
N CYS A 103 51.77 39.19 -8.56
CA CYS A 103 52.33 39.27 -7.20
C CYS A 103 52.40 40.70 -6.65
N CYS A 104 52.06 41.70 -7.44
CA CYS A 104 52.16 43.11 -7.08
C CYS A 104 50.77 43.76 -6.94
N PRO A 105 50.63 44.79 -6.10
CA PRO A 105 49.38 45.54 -5.98
C PRO A 105 49.01 46.24 -7.30
N LEU A 106 47.91 45.82 -7.91
CA LEU A 106 47.34 46.41 -9.11
C LEU A 106 46.19 47.34 -8.71
N GLY A 107 46.45 48.64 -8.62
CA GLY A 107 45.47 49.64 -8.20
C GLY A 107 44.20 49.64 -9.07
N ALA A 108 43.04 49.71 -8.40
CA ALA A 108 41.67 49.80 -8.92
C ALA A 108 40.96 48.50 -9.39
N ALA A 109 41.65 47.38 -9.62
CA ALA A 109 40.99 46.13 -9.99
C ALA A 109 40.52 45.36 -8.75
N LYS A 110 39.22 45.04 -8.67
CA LYS A 110 38.61 44.34 -7.51
C LYS A 110 38.45 42.83 -7.72
N SER A 111 38.52 42.34 -8.95
CA SER A 111 38.32 40.93 -9.32
C SER A 111 39.08 40.57 -10.61
N TRP A 112 39.45 39.29 -10.79
CA TRP A 112 40.20 38.80 -11.95
C TRP A 112 39.50 39.06 -13.29
N THR A 113 38.16 39.14 -13.31
CA THR A 113 37.38 39.52 -14.50
C THR A 113 37.59 40.99 -14.91
N GLN A 114 38.27 41.76 -14.08
CA GLN A 114 38.66 43.15 -14.31
C GLN A 114 40.18 43.31 -14.32
N LEU A 115 40.94 42.24 -14.64
CA LEU A 115 42.39 42.35 -14.74
C LEU A 115 42.74 43.48 -15.72
N PRO A 116 43.51 44.50 -15.29
CA PRO A 116 43.83 45.62 -16.15
C PRO A 116 44.54 45.15 -17.42
N THR A 117 44.10 45.64 -18.57
CA THR A 117 44.81 45.42 -19.84
C THR A 117 46.19 46.08 -19.86
N ASN A 118 46.47 46.95 -18.88
CA ASN A 118 47.76 47.59 -18.68
C ASN A 118 48.29 47.31 -17.26
N LEU A 119 49.38 46.55 -17.18
CA LEU A 119 50.02 46.13 -15.92
C LEU A 119 51.22 47.01 -15.54
N SER A 120 51.40 48.18 -16.18
CA SER A 120 52.56 49.05 -15.98
C SER A 120 52.71 49.56 -14.55
N SER A 121 51.60 49.68 -13.81
CA SER A 121 51.60 50.07 -12.39
C SER A 121 52.34 49.06 -11.49
N ALA A 122 52.36 47.79 -11.88
CA ALA A 122 53.11 46.74 -11.21
C ALA A 122 54.54 46.56 -11.73
N ALA A 123 54.94 47.23 -12.82
CA ALA A 123 56.20 46.93 -13.51
C ALA A 123 57.45 47.13 -12.65
N ASN A 124 57.51 48.23 -11.88
CA ASN A 124 58.62 48.46 -10.97
C ASN A 124 58.67 47.42 -9.83
N CYS A 125 57.50 47.07 -9.28
CA CYS A 125 57.39 46.04 -8.25
C CYS A 125 57.81 44.66 -8.78
N ALA A 126 57.35 44.28 -9.97
CA ALA A 126 57.64 42.99 -10.59
C ALA A 126 59.12 42.85 -10.97
N ALA A 127 59.76 43.94 -11.39
CA ALA A 127 61.18 43.98 -11.74
C ALA A 127 62.15 44.09 -10.55
N THR A 128 61.69 44.54 -9.38
CA THR A 128 62.55 44.72 -8.18
C THR A 128 62.15 43.82 -7.01
N SER A 129 61.01 43.13 -7.08
CA SER A 129 60.30 42.48 -5.97
C SER A 129 59.96 43.44 -4.81
N SER A 130 60.21 44.74 -4.95
CA SER A 130 59.95 45.73 -3.91
C SER A 130 58.48 46.10 -3.88
N GLY A 131 57.82 45.86 -2.74
CA GLY A 131 56.37 46.05 -2.60
C GLY A 131 55.51 44.89 -3.11
N ALA A 132 56.13 43.76 -3.50
CA ALA A 132 55.40 42.53 -3.82
C ALA A 132 54.80 41.89 -2.56
N TYR A 133 53.74 41.10 -2.72
CA TYR A 133 53.17 40.35 -1.60
C TYR A 133 54.21 39.36 -1.04
N THR A 134 54.46 39.44 0.26
CA THR A 134 55.48 38.60 0.93
C THR A 134 54.91 37.29 1.47
N VAL A 135 53.57 37.19 1.57
CA VAL A 135 52.86 36.01 2.06
C VAL A 135 52.58 35.05 0.90
N GLY A 136 52.90 33.77 1.09
CA GLY A 136 52.60 32.69 0.15
C GLY A 136 51.11 32.46 -0.04
N CYS A 137 50.72 32.09 -1.26
CA CYS A 137 49.31 31.86 -1.60
C CYS A 137 48.70 30.67 -0.87
N TYR A 138 49.49 29.65 -0.52
CA TYR A 138 49.01 28.55 0.29
C TYR A 138 48.60 29.03 1.69
N ASP A 139 49.48 29.77 2.37
CA ASP A 139 49.23 30.25 3.73
C ASP A 139 48.08 31.27 3.75
N ARG A 140 47.97 32.11 2.71
CA ARG A 140 46.86 33.05 2.55
C ARG A 140 45.52 32.33 2.32
N LEU A 141 45.48 31.33 1.45
CA LEU A 141 44.28 30.51 1.22
C LEU A 141 43.85 29.78 2.51
N VAL A 142 44.79 29.17 3.21
CA VAL A 142 44.52 28.49 4.49
C VAL A 142 44.04 29.48 5.54
N SER A 143 44.54 30.73 5.57
CA SER A 143 44.06 31.75 6.51
C SER A 143 42.59 32.15 6.26
N ILE A 144 42.18 32.21 4.99
CA ILE A 144 40.79 32.48 4.60
C ILE A 144 39.92 31.29 4.99
N LEU A 145 40.33 30.07 4.64
CA LEU A 145 39.63 28.84 5.03
C LEU A 145 39.53 28.71 6.56
N ALA A 146 40.55 29.09 7.31
CA ALA A 146 40.54 29.08 8.78
C ALA A 146 39.50 30.05 9.35
N THR A 147 39.21 31.16 8.66
CA THR A 147 38.17 32.11 9.06
C THR A 147 36.79 31.48 8.93
N TYR A 148 36.54 30.78 7.81
CA TYR A 148 35.28 30.09 7.56
C TYR A 148 35.15 28.75 8.30
N LYS A 149 36.26 28.16 8.78
CA LYS A 149 36.26 26.87 9.48
C LYS A 149 35.28 26.84 10.66
N ASN A 150 35.21 27.92 11.45
CA ASN A 150 34.30 27.98 12.59
C ASN A 150 32.83 27.96 12.13
N TYR A 151 32.50 28.70 11.07
CA TYR A 151 31.17 28.69 10.47
C TYR A 151 30.83 27.33 9.85
N ALA A 152 31.77 26.72 9.13
CA ALA A 152 31.60 25.39 8.54
C ALA A 152 31.37 24.31 9.61
N MET A 153 32.06 24.38 10.76
CA MET A 153 31.77 23.47 11.89
C MET A 153 30.36 23.68 12.44
N ILE A 154 29.91 24.93 12.62
CA ILE A 154 28.56 25.21 13.12
C ILE A 154 27.50 24.64 12.16
N VAL A 155 27.65 24.88 10.87
CA VAL A 155 26.73 24.35 9.85
C VAL A 155 26.75 22.82 9.85
N GLY A 156 27.94 22.20 9.93
CA GLY A 156 28.06 20.74 9.99
C GLY A 156 27.36 20.13 11.21
N ILE A 157 27.45 20.76 12.38
CA ILE A 157 26.73 20.29 13.58
C ILE A 157 25.21 20.39 13.38
N ILE A 158 24.72 21.47 12.78
CA ILE A 158 23.29 21.64 12.51
C ILE A 158 22.78 20.56 11.57
N VAL A 159 23.51 20.31 10.47
CA VAL A 159 23.18 19.25 9.51
C VAL A 159 23.20 17.88 10.20
N GLY A 160 24.24 17.57 10.96
CA GLY A 160 24.33 16.30 11.68
C GLY A 160 23.19 16.08 12.70
N VAL A 161 22.73 17.14 13.38
CA VAL A 161 21.54 17.05 14.27
C VAL A 161 20.28 16.75 13.47
N ILE A 162 20.08 17.41 12.33
CA ILE A 162 18.91 17.16 11.47
C ILE A 162 18.94 15.73 10.94
N GLU A 163 20.10 15.22 10.53
CA GLU A 163 20.24 13.84 10.06
C GLU A 163 19.95 12.81 11.15
N VAL A 164 20.41 13.05 12.39
CA VAL A 164 20.08 12.19 13.53
C VAL A 164 18.58 12.22 13.83
N LEU A 165 17.95 13.39 13.79
CA LEU A 165 16.49 13.50 13.96
C LEU A 165 15.73 12.78 12.84
N ALA A 166 16.16 12.92 11.59
CA ALA A 166 15.57 12.22 10.44
C ALA A 166 15.75 10.70 10.56
N LEU A 167 16.89 10.23 11.05
CA LEU A 167 17.13 8.82 11.32
C LEU A 167 16.20 8.29 12.42
N VAL A 168 16.07 9.02 13.54
CA VAL A 168 15.15 8.66 14.62
C VAL A 168 13.71 8.59 14.09
N PHE A 169 13.27 9.61 13.35
CA PHE A 169 11.93 9.64 12.76
C PHE A 169 11.70 8.47 11.79
N ALA A 170 12.67 8.18 10.92
CA ALA A 170 12.58 7.03 10.02
C ALA A 170 12.50 5.69 10.76
N LEU A 171 13.23 5.53 11.87
CA LEU A 171 13.17 4.33 12.70
C LEU A 171 11.84 4.23 13.46
N LEU A 172 11.27 5.36 13.91
CA LEU A 172 9.96 5.41 14.55
C LEU A 172 8.84 5.03 13.57
N LEU A 173 8.86 5.57 12.35
CA LEU A 173 7.89 5.20 11.31
C LEU A 173 8.00 3.73 10.92
N PHE A 174 9.21 3.20 10.74
CA PHE A 174 9.41 1.78 10.47
C PHE A 174 8.90 0.89 11.61
N ARG A 175 9.07 1.32 12.86
CA ARG A 175 8.51 0.61 14.03
C ARG A 175 6.99 0.69 14.09
N LEU A 176 6.43 1.83 13.71
CA LEU A 176 4.98 2.03 13.67
C LEU A 176 4.34 1.12 12.62
N GLU A 177 4.90 1.06 11.41
CA GLU A 177 4.41 0.20 10.32
C GLU A 177 4.51 -1.30 10.66
N LEU A 178 5.56 -1.72 11.38
CA LEU A 178 5.66 -3.10 11.87
C LEU A 178 4.65 -3.44 12.97
N LEU A 179 4.18 -2.46 13.76
CA LEU A 179 3.23 -2.71 14.83
C LEU A 179 1.80 -2.93 14.30
N PHE A 180 1.47 -2.35 13.14
CA PHE A 180 0.23 -2.64 12.42
C PHE A 180 0.25 -4.00 11.71
N CYS A 181 1.43 -4.56 11.43
CA CYS A 181 1.55 -5.88 10.77
C CYS A 181 1.28 -7.07 11.71
N ASP A 182 1.35 -6.89 13.03
CA ASP A 182 1.01 -7.94 14.02
C ASP A 182 -0.52 -8.06 14.26
N VAL A 183 -1.34 -7.16 13.70
CA VAL A 183 -2.79 -7.07 13.95
C VAL A 183 -3.64 -7.78 12.90
N VAL A 184 -3.12 -7.96 11.68
CA VAL A 184 -3.82 -8.71 10.62
C VAL A 184 -3.28 -10.13 10.61
N THR A 185 -4.09 -11.09 11.02
CA THR A 185 -3.79 -12.52 10.88
C THR A 185 -4.50 -13.04 9.64
N THR A 186 -3.74 -13.37 8.61
CA THR A 186 -4.25 -14.09 7.42
C THR A 186 -3.91 -15.56 7.57
N VAL A 187 -4.89 -16.44 7.35
CA VAL A 187 -4.71 -17.89 7.36
C VAL A 187 -5.19 -18.43 6.02
N ASP A 188 -4.25 -18.79 5.15
CA ASP A 188 -4.54 -19.37 3.83
C ASP A 188 -4.21 -20.87 3.87
N VAL A 189 -5.16 -21.75 3.52
CA VAL A 189 -4.98 -23.21 3.46
C VAL A 189 -5.35 -23.73 2.07
N GLU A 190 -4.35 -24.18 1.32
CA GLU A 190 -4.53 -24.78 -0.01
C GLU A 190 -4.21 -26.29 0.06
N THR A 191 -5.15 -27.16 -0.34
CA THR A 191 -4.93 -28.60 -0.42
C THR A 191 -5.32 -29.20 -1.78
N VAL A 192 -4.38 -29.93 -2.40
CA VAL A 192 -4.56 -30.61 -3.71
C VAL A 192 -4.01 -32.03 -3.62
N VAL A 193 -4.88 -33.05 -3.56
CA VAL A 193 -4.50 -34.46 -3.29
C VAL A 193 -5.36 -35.46 -4.08
N ASP A 194 -4.78 -36.55 -4.62
CA ASP A 194 -5.55 -37.73 -5.06
C ASP A 194 -6.09 -38.47 -3.81
N GLY A 195 -7.28 -38.14 -3.31
CA GLY A 195 -7.90 -38.77 -2.14
C GLY A 195 -8.96 -37.92 -1.44
N VAL A 196 -9.24 -38.22 -0.17
CA VAL A 196 -10.09 -37.38 0.71
C VAL A 196 -9.15 -36.38 1.43
N PRO A 197 -9.05 -35.11 1.00
CA PRO A 197 -8.41 -34.07 1.77
C PRO A 197 -9.35 -33.67 2.91
N ILE A 198 -8.76 -33.26 4.03
CA ILE A 198 -9.49 -32.64 5.14
C ILE A 198 -8.71 -31.37 5.43
N ALA A 199 -9.34 -30.22 5.22
CA ALA A 199 -8.78 -28.90 5.49
C ALA A 199 -9.59 -28.23 6.59
N ASP A 200 -9.14 -28.43 7.84
CA ASP A 200 -9.79 -27.85 9.02
C ASP A 200 -8.96 -26.66 9.50
N VAL A 201 -9.58 -25.47 9.61
CA VAL A 201 -8.94 -24.24 10.07
C VAL A 201 -9.67 -23.70 11.30
N GLU A 202 -9.02 -23.78 12.46
CA GLU A 202 -9.51 -23.22 13.72
C GLU A 202 -8.68 -21.96 14.08
N THR A 203 -9.33 -20.81 14.21
CA THR A 203 -8.69 -19.56 14.64
C THR A 203 -9.39 -18.95 15.86
N ILE A 204 -8.66 -18.83 16.97
CA ILE A 204 -9.14 -18.21 18.21
C ILE A 204 -8.18 -17.08 18.58
N VAL A 205 -8.66 -15.84 18.59
CA VAL A 205 -7.87 -14.66 18.96
C VAL A 205 -8.36 -14.10 20.30
N ASP A 206 -7.70 -14.50 21.40
CA ASP A 206 -7.94 -13.95 22.75
C ASP A 206 -7.35 -12.52 22.87
N ASP A 207 -8.24 -11.52 22.93
CA ASP A 207 -8.08 -10.18 23.51
C ASP A 207 -6.64 -9.61 23.58
N VAL A 208 -6.23 -8.89 22.52
CA VAL A 208 -5.13 -7.91 22.59
C VAL A 208 -5.73 -6.50 22.62
N PRO A 209 -5.48 -5.69 23.67
CA PRO A 209 -6.11 -4.39 23.75
C PRO A 209 -5.46 -3.44 22.74
N ILE A 210 -6.29 -2.88 21.85
CA ILE A 210 -6.04 -1.72 20.97
C ILE A 210 -5.61 -2.03 19.53
N ALA A 211 -6.31 -2.93 18.85
CA ALA A 211 -6.59 -2.76 17.42
C ALA A 211 -7.83 -3.58 17.05
N VAL A 212 -8.68 -3.05 16.16
CA VAL A 212 -9.65 -3.88 15.44
C VAL A 212 -8.85 -5.03 14.82
N VAL A 213 -9.11 -6.26 15.23
CA VAL A 213 -8.51 -7.44 14.61
C VAL A 213 -9.30 -7.67 13.32
N GLU A 214 -8.59 -7.70 12.18
CA GLU A 214 -9.16 -8.14 10.91
C GLU A 214 -8.60 -9.54 10.66
N THR A 215 -9.48 -10.54 10.64
CA THR A 215 -9.12 -11.92 10.30
C THR A 215 -9.64 -12.27 8.92
N PHE A 216 -8.72 -12.78 8.10
CA PHE A 216 -9.03 -13.32 6.78
C PHE A 216 -8.66 -14.80 6.80
N VAL A 217 -9.65 -15.66 6.61
CA VAL A 217 -9.46 -17.11 6.48
C VAL A 217 -9.95 -17.53 5.10
N ASP A 218 -9.10 -18.18 4.35
CA ASP A 218 -9.39 -18.66 3.00
C ASP A 218 -8.91 -20.11 2.88
N VAL A 219 -9.85 -21.02 2.57
CA VAL A 219 -9.59 -22.46 2.45
C VAL A 219 -10.01 -22.95 1.08
N GLU A 220 -9.04 -23.47 0.33
CA GLU A 220 -9.27 -24.04 -1.00
C GLU A 220 -8.96 -25.55 -1.00
N THR A 221 -9.93 -26.36 -1.43
CA THR A 221 -9.77 -27.81 -1.59
C THR A 221 -10.19 -28.26 -2.98
N VAL A 222 -9.31 -28.97 -3.70
CA VAL A 222 -9.58 -29.46 -5.06
C VAL A 222 -9.16 -30.92 -5.22
N VAL A 223 -10.12 -31.85 -5.35
CA VAL A 223 -9.83 -33.30 -5.33
C VAL A 223 -10.75 -34.19 -6.17
N ASP A 224 -10.19 -35.32 -6.63
CA ASP A 224 -10.89 -36.44 -7.28
C ASP A 224 -11.35 -37.42 -6.18
N GLY A 225 -12.38 -37.00 -5.44
CA GLY A 225 -12.94 -37.68 -4.27
C GLY A 225 -13.74 -36.72 -3.41
N VAL A 226 -13.93 -37.05 -2.14
CA VAL A 226 -14.73 -36.27 -1.18
C VAL A 226 -13.91 -35.09 -0.61
N PRO A 227 -14.06 -33.83 -1.05
CA PRO A 227 -13.51 -32.68 -0.33
C PRO A 227 -14.27 -32.42 0.97
N ILE A 228 -13.53 -32.10 2.03
CA ILE A 228 -14.04 -31.60 3.32
C ILE A 228 -13.20 -30.38 3.67
N ALA A 229 -13.86 -29.23 3.84
CA ALA A 229 -13.24 -27.94 4.11
C ALA A 229 -14.07 -27.19 5.17
N ASP A 230 -13.52 -27.08 6.37
CA ASP A 230 -14.23 -26.54 7.52
C ASP A 230 -13.43 -25.38 8.12
N VAL A 231 -14.09 -24.24 8.36
CA VAL A 231 -13.48 -23.04 8.94
C VAL A 231 -14.24 -22.62 10.19
N GLU A 232 -13.55 -22.53 11.32
CA GLU A 232 -14.09 -22.01 12.58
C GLU A 232 -13.28 -20.77 13.02
N THR A 233 -13.95 -19.64 13.19
CA THR A 233 -13.30 -18.38 13.61
C THR A 233 -14.04 -17.67 14.73
N VAL A 234 -13.31 -17.26 15.77
CA VAL A 234 -13.86 -16.47 16.89
C VAL A 234 -12.97 -15.27 17.19
N VAL A 235 -13.48 -14.07 16.91
CA VAL A 235 -12.69 -12.82 16.96
C VAL A 235 -13.53 -11.61 17.36
N ASP A 236 -13.00 -10.77 18.26
CA ASP A 236 -13.51 -9.41 18.50
C ASP A 236 -13.01 -8.46 17.40
N GLY A 237 -13.85 -8.14 16.41
CA GLY A 237 -13.48 -7.29 15.28
C GLY A 237 -14.21 -7.58 13.96
N VAL A 238 -13.45 -7.56 12.86
CA VAL A 238 -13.97 -7.87 11.53
C VAL A 238 -13.49 -9.26 11.13
N ILE A 239 -14.42 -10.14 10.77
CA ILE A 239 -14.17 -11.50 10.33
C ILE A 239 -14.59 -11.63 8.87
N ILE A 240 -13.70 -12.15 8.05
CA ILE A 240 -14.00 -12.58 6.68
C ILE A 240 -13.46 -14.00 6.54
N ALA A 241 -14.37 -14.95 6.32
CA ALA A 241 -14.06 -16.36 6.12
C ALA A 241 -14.64 -16.84 4.80
N ALA A 242 -13.85 -17.55 4.00
CA ALA A 242 -14.29 -18.12 2.74
C ALA A 242 -13.77 -19.55 2.61
N VAL A 243 -14.63 -20.42 2.08
CA VAL A 243 -14.28 -21.81 1.73
C VAL A 243 -14.64 -22.06 0.27
N GLU A 244 -13.68 -22.57 -0.50
CA GLU A 244 -13.88 -23.11 -1.85
C GLU A 244 -13.61 -24.62 -1.85
N ALA A 245 -14.60 -25.42 -2.24
CA ALA A 245 -14.50 -26.87 -2.32
C ALA A 245 -14.91 -27.39 -3.71
N VAL A 246 -13.97 -27.99 -4.43
CA VAL A 246 -14.17 -28.54 -5.76
C VAL A 246 -13.86 -30.03 -5.81
N GLY A 247 -14.81 -30.86 -6.23
CA GLY A 247 -14.56 -32.29 -6.33
C GLY A 247 -15.68 -33.15 -6.90
N ASP A 248 -15.60 -34.46 -6.67
CA ASP A 248 -16.60 -35.45 -7.09
C ASP A 248 -17.11 -36.30 -5.92
N GLY A 249 -18.34 -36.81 -6.01
CA GLY A 249 -18.91 -37.67 -4.99
C GLY A 249 -19.61 -36.91 -3.87
N VAL A 250 -18.91 -36.59 -2.77
CA VAL A 250 -19.53 -35.90 -1.61
C VAL A 250 -18.67 -34.70 -1.25
N ILE A 251 -19.24 -33.50 -1.26
CA ILE A 251 -18.57 -32.25 -0.89
C ILE A 251 -19.17 -31.76 0.42
N ASN A 252 -18.33 -31.46 1.40
CA ASN A 252 -18.74 -30.78 2.64
C ASN A 252 -17.89 -29.52 2.79
N ALA A 253 -18.53 -28.36 2.79
CA ALA A 253 -17.87 -27.07 2.93
C ALA A 253 -18.64 -26.24 3.97
N GLU A 254 -17.96 -25.86 5.04
CA GLU A 254 -18.61 -25.29 6.21
C GLU A 254 -17.81 -24.11 6.75
N VAL A 255 -18.49 -23.02 7.06
CA VAL A 255 -17.89 -21.83 7.67
C VAL A 255 -18.70 -21.40 8.89
N GLU A 256 -18.08 -21.49 10.06
CA GLU A 256 -18.60 -20.95 11.32
C GLU A 256 -17.81 -19.69 11.72
N THR A 257 -18.50 -18.57 11.94
CA THR A 257 -17.89 -17.32 12.41
C THR A 257 -18.65 -16.69 13.58
N VAL A 258 -17.91 -16.25 14.61
CA VAL A 258 -18.48 -15.55 15.76
C VAL A 258 -17.66 -14.32 16.11
N GLY A 259 -18.27 -13.12 16.09
CA GLY A 259 -17.57 -11.90 16.47
C GLY A 259 -18.43 -10.69 16.78
N ASP A 260 -17.98 -9.87 17.73
CA ASP A 260 -18.69 -8.66 18.22
C ASP A 260 -18.71 -7.48 17.21
N GLY A 261 -18.40 -7.72 15.93
CA GLY A 261 -18.26 -6.67 14.91
C GLY A 261 -18.92 -7.02 13.58
N VAL A 262 -18.15 -6.99 12.50
CA VAL A 262 -18.64 -7.34 11.15
C VAL A 262 -18.20 -8.77 10.84
N THR A 263 -19.13 -9.64 10.52
CA THR A 263 -18.85 -11.04 10.17
C THR A 263 -19.33 -11.33 8.76
N ILE A 264 -18.44 -11.77 7.89
CA ILE A 264 -18.76 -12.17 6.52
C ILE A 264 -18.24 -13.58 6.33
N ALA A 265 -19.12 -14.49 5.95
CA ALA A 265 -18.79 -15.86 5.63
C ALA A 265 -19.34 -16.22 4.26
N ALA A 266 -18.55 -16.92 3.46
CA ALA A 266 -18.98 -17.40 2.16
C ALA A 266 -18.50 -18.82 1.90
N VAL A 267 -19.35 -19.63 1.29
CA VAL A 267 -18.99 -20.97 0.81
C VAL A 267 -19.26 -21.07 -0.68
N GLU A 268 -18.26 -21.50 -1.44
CA GLU A 268 -18.40 -21.91 -2.84
C GLU A 268 -18.11 -23.41 -2.97
N ALA A 269 -19.10 -24.19 -3.44
CA ALA A 269 -18.95 -25.63 -3.64
C ALA A 269 -19.31 -26.06 -5.07
N VAL A 270 -18.36 -26.71 -5.76
CA VAL A 270 -18.52 -27.11 -7.18
C VAL A 270 -18.21 -28.59 -7.38
N GLY A 271 -19.18 -29.35 -7.89
CA GLY A 271 -18.94 -30.76 -8.20
C GLY A 271 -20.16 -31.61 -8.53
N ASP A 272 -19.91 -32.90 -8.77
CA ASP A 272 -20.98 -33.87 -9.04
C ASP A 272 -21.24 -34.73 -7.80
N GLY A 273 -22.51 -34.97 -7.45
CA GLY A 273 -22.90 -35.95 -6.44
C GLY A 273 -23.78 -35.37 -5.33
N VAL A 274 -23.26 -35.35 -4.10
CA VAL A 274 -23.92 -34.74 -2.93
C VAL A 274 -23.08 -33.56 -2.47
N ILE A 275 -23.64 -32.36 -2.45
CA ILE A 275 -22.98 -31.15 -1.96
C ILE A 275 -23.69 -30.70 -0.69
N ASN A 276 -22.93 -30.51 0.38
CA ASN A 276 -23.36 -29.86 1.60
C ASN A 276 -22.51 -28.60 1.77
N ALA A 277 -23.14 -27.44 1.70
CA ALA A 277 -22.51 -26.14 1.85
C ALA A 277 -23.27 -25.35 2.92
N GLU A 278 -22.58 -24.94 3.97
CA GLU A 278 -23.21 -24.37 5.16
C GLU A 278 -22.43 -23.18 5.69
N VAL A 279 -23.15 -22.11 6.03
CA VAL A 279 -22.58 -20.92 6.64
C VAL A 279 -23.34 -20.59 7.92
N GLU A 280 -22.64 -20.58 9.05
CA GLU A 280 -23.14 -20.04 10.32
C GLU A 280 -22.38 -18.75 10.69
N THR A 281 -23.10 -17.64 10.85
CA THR A 281 -22.50 -16.37 11.29
C THR A 281 -23.23 -15.77 12.49
N VAL A 282 -22.45 -15.29 13.47
CA VAL A 282 -22.97 -14.56 14.62
C VAL A 282 -22.19 -13.27 14.82
N GLY A 283 -22.86 -12.12 14.76
CA GLY A 283 -22.22 -10.84 15.03
C GLY A 283 -23.12 -9.64 15.32
N ASP A 284 -22.56 -8.64 16.01
CA ASP A 284 -23.36 -7.55 16.58
C ASP A 284 -23.69 -6.41 15.59
N VAL A 285 -22.89 -6.20 14.53
CA VAL A 285 -23.00 -4.98 13.70
C VAL A 285 -23.52 -5.26 12.29
N GLU A 286 -22.88 -6.18 11.59
CA GLU A 286 -23.25 -6.53 10.22
C GLU A 286 -22.84 -7.99 10.02
N THR A 287 -23.79 -8.85 9.67
CA THR A 287 -23.51 -10.26 9.42
C THR A 287 -23.96 -10.63 8.02
N VAL A 288 -23.07 -11.25 7.25
CA VAL A 288 -23.35 -11.70 5.89
C VAL A 288 -22.95 -13.16 5.79
N GLY A 289 -23.89 -14.01 5.37
CA GLY A 289 -23.63 -15.40 5.05
C GLY A 289 -24.09 -15.69 3.63
N ASP A 290 -23.18 -16.15 2.78
CA ASP A 290 -23.50 -16.45 1.38
C ASP A 290 -23.10 -17.89 1.04
N VAL A 291 -23.98 -18.63 0.38
CA VAL A 291 -23.65 -19.96 -0.14
C VAL A 291 -23.90 -20.01 -1.64
N GLU A 292 -22.85 -20.32 -2.41
CA GLU A 292 -22.92 -20.58 -3.84
C GLU A 292 -22.61 -22.06 -4.13
N THR A 293 -23.49 -22.75 -4.85
CA THR A 293 -23.28 -24.15 -5.23
C THR A 293 -23.58 -24.43 -6.70
N VAL A 294 -22.71 -25.21 -7.34
CA VAL A 294 -22.87 -25.61 -8.74
C VAL A 294 -22.56 -27.09 -8.91
N GLY A 295 -23.52 -27.86 -9.41
CA GLY A 295 -23.29 -29.29 -9.54
C GLY A 295 -24.42 -30.11 -10.14
N ASP A 296 -24.18 -31.40 -10.34
CA ASP A 296 -25.23 -32.37 -10.65
C ASP A 296 -25.53 -33.20 -9.40
N GLY A 297 -26.81 -33.45 -9.08
CA GLY A 297 -27.18 -34.37 -7.99
C GLY A 297 -28.02 -33.75 -6.88
N VAL A 298 -27.65 -33.99 -5.62
CA VAL A 298 -28.39 -33.46 -4.44
C VAL A 298 -27.53 -32.40 -3.79
N ILE A 299 -28.07 -31.19 -3.64
CA ILE A 299 -27.39 -30.08 -2.98
C ILE A 299 -28.18 -29.69 -1.74
N ASN A 300 -27.49 -29.52 -0.62
CA ASN A 300 -27.97 -28.88 0.59
C ASN A 300 -27.13 -27.62 0.79
N ALA A 301 -27.74 -26.45 0.62
CA ALA A 301 -27.13 -25.16 0.82
C ALA A 301 -27.89 -24.45 1.93
N GLU A 302 -27.19 -24.07 2.99
CA GLU A 302 -27.84 -23.54 4.20
C GLU A 302 -27.07 -22.34 4.73
N VAL A 303 -27.80 -21.28 5.06
CA VAL A 303 -27.24 -20.07 5.69
C VAL A 303 -27.99 -19.79 6.98
N GLU A 304 -27.29 -19.83 8.10
CA GLU A 304 -27.77 -19.31 9.38
C GLU A 304 -27.02 -18.01 9.73
N THR A 305 -27.75 -16.89 9.85
CA THR A 305 -27.18 -15.62 10.32
C THR A 305 -27.91 -15.07 11.54
N VAL A 306 -27.13 -14.64 12.54
CA VAL A 306 -27.65 -14.02 13.76
C VAL A 306 -26.94 -12.70 14.01
N GLY A 307 -27.69 -11.60 14.05
CA GLY A 307 -27.11 -10.31 14.38
C GLY A 307 -28.07 -9.27 14.94
N ASP A 308 -27.56 -8.14 15.42
CA ASP A 308 -28.39 -7.14 16.10
C ASP A 308 -28.91 -6.04 15.15
N VAL A 309 -28.13 -5.63 14.14
CA VAL A 309 -28.39 -4.41 13.36
C VAL A 309 -28.80 -4.70 11.91
N GLU A 310 -27.95 -5.39 11.15
CA GLU A 310 -28.16 -5.72 9.74
C GLU A 310 -27.62 -7.12 9.48
N THR A 311 -28.46 -7.99 8.92
CA THR A 311 -28.03 -9.31 8.47
C THR A 311 -28.49 -9.58 7.05
N VAL A 312 -27.62 -10.25 6.31
CA VAL A 312 -27.85 -10.71 4.93
C VAL A 312 -27.54 -12.20 4.89
N GLY A 313 -28.47 -12.98 4.34
CA GLY A 313 -28.27 -14.41 4.12
C GLY A 313 -28.75 -14.78 2.73
N ASP A 314 -27.83 -15.16 1.84
CA ASP A 314 -28.19 -15.45 0.45
C ASP A 314 -27.73 -16.86 0.04
N VAL A 315 -28.59 -17.58 -0.68
CA VAL A 315 -28.25 -18.89 -1.26
C VAL A 315 -28.48 -18.89 -2.77
N GLU A 316 -27.41 -19.17 -3.53
CA GLU A 316 -27.47 -19.39 -4.97
C GLU A 316 -27.15 -20.85 -5.32
N THR A 317 -28.07 -21.54 -6.01
CA THR A 317 -27.86 -22.93 -6.46
C THR A 317 -28.17 -23.13 -7.94
N VAL A 318 -27.27 -23.82 -8.65
CA VAL A 318 -27.43 -24.16 -10.08
C VAL A 318 -27.19 -25.65 -10.30
N VAL A 319 -28.26 -26.41 -10.57
CA VAL A 319 -28.21 -27.89 -10.51
C VAL A 319 -29.07 -28.61 -11.56
N ASP A 320 -28.56 -29.71 -12.14
CA ASP A 320 -29.38 -30.76 -12.78
C ASP A 320 -29.71 -31.85 -11.73
N GLY A 321 -30.72 -31.60 -10.89
CA GLY A 321 -30.96 -32.44 -9.71
C GLY A 321 -32.01 -31.93 -8.72
N VAL A 322 -31.69 -32.07 -7.43
CA VAL A 322 -32.55 -31.65 -6.31
C VAL A 322 -31.73 -30.75 -5.39
N PRO A 323 -31.81 -29.41 -5.51
CA PRO A 323 -31.35 -28.53 -4.47
C PRO A 323 -32.38 -28.39 -3.35
N ILE A 324 -31.83 -28.25 -2.16
CA ILE A 324 -32.45 -27.81 -0.94
C ILE A 324 -31.65 -26.57 -0.55
N ALA A 325 -32.31 -25.42 -0.55
CA ALA A 325 -31.74 -24.15 -0.14
C ALA A 325 -32.59 -23.64 1.02
N ASP A 326 -31.96 -23.40 2.15
CA ASP A 326 -32.63 -22.88 3.34
C ASP A 326 -31.84 -21.68 3.87
N VAL A 327 -32.52 -20.56 4.10
CA VAL A 327 -31.94 -19.38 4.76
C VAL A 327 -32.69 -19.11 6.06
N GLU A 328 -31.99 -19.18 7.19
CA GLU A 328 -32.47 -18.76 8.50
C GLU A 328 -31.77 -17.48 8.96
N THR A 329 -32.53 -16.42 9.24
CA THR A 329 -31.97 -15.19 9.81
C THR A 329 -32.70 -14.71 11.06
N VAL A 330 -31.96 -14.27 12.09
CA VAL A 330 -32.52 -13.81 13.37
C VAL A 330 -31.94 -12.46 13.78
N VAL A 331 -32.77 -11.40 13.85
CA VAL A 331 -32.29 -10.02 14.06
C VAL A 331 -33.23 -9.13 14.88
N ASP A 332 -32.69 -8.12 15.59
CA ASP A 332 -33.44 -6.99 16.21
C ASP A 332 -33.55 -5.76 15.26
N GLY A 333 -33.30 -5.95 13.96
CA GLY A 333 -32.90 -4.91 13.01
C GLY A 333 -33.47 -5.06 11.59
N VAL A 334 -32.60 -5.02 10.58
CA VAL A 334 -32.98 -5.23 9.17
C VAL A 334 -32.44 -6.58 8.69
N THR A 335 -33.29 -7.38 8.08
CA THR A 335 -32.91 -8.61 7.37
C THR A 335 -33.10 -8.47 5.87
N ILE A 336 -32.15 -9.02 5.12
CA ILE A 336 -32.26 -9.32 3.69
C ILE A 336 -31.97 -10.82 3.57
N ALA A 337 -32.86 -11.56 2.93
CA ALA A 337 -32.67 -13.00 2.72
C ALA A 337 -33.23 -13.41 1.37
N ASP A 338 -32.35 -13.67 0.41
CA ASP A 338 -32.75 -13.99 -0.96
C ASP A 338 -32.26 -15.38 -1.37
N ASP A 339 -33.15 -16.18 -1.96
CA ASP A 339 -32.81 -17.47 -2.56
C ASP A 339 -32.96 -17.42 -4.08
N GLU A 340 -31.88 -17.70 -4.81
CA GLU A 340 -31.90 -17.87 -6.27
C GLU A 340 -31.59 -19.33 -6.65
N ILE A 341 -32.58 -20.03 -7.24
CA ILE A 341 -32.47 -21.46 -7.57
C ILE A 341 -32.80 -21.73 -9.04
N PHE A 342 -31.85 -22.31 -9.78
CA PHE A 342 -32.01 -22.71 -11.20
C PHE A 342 -31.86 -24.23 -11.39
N VAL A 343 -32.95 -24.91 -11.79
CA VAL A 343 -32.97 -26.40 -11.81
C VAL A 343 -33.73 -27.03 -12.98
N ASP A 344 -33.24 -28.17 -13.47
CA ASP A 344 -33.98 -29.11 -14.34
C ASP A 344 -34.47 -30.32 -13.50
N GLY A 345 -35.49 -30.15 -12.65
CA GLY A 345 -35.76 -31.10 -11.57
C GLY A 345 -36.74 -30.66 -10.48
N VAL A 346 -36.43 -31.04 -9.22
CA VAL A 346 -37.28 -30.72 -8.05
C VAL A 346 -36.56 -29.68 -7.21
N THR A 347 -37.21 -28.56 -6.90
CA THR A 347 -36.68 -27.53 -6.01
C THR A 347 -37.41 -27.51 -4.68
N ILE A 348 -36.65 -27.35 -3.60
CA ILE A 348 -37.14 -27.02 -2.26
C ILE A 348 -36.35 -25.79 -1.81
N ALA A 349 -37.05 -24.69 -1.58
CA ALA A 349 -36.49 -23.44 -1.10
C ALA A 349 -37.30 -22.97 0.11
N ALA A 350 -36.64 -22.55 1.18
CA ALA A 350 -37.30 -21.93 2.31
C ALA A 350 -36.50 -20.75 2.86
N VAL A 351 -37.18 -19.62 3.03
CA VAL A 351 -36.64 -18.47 3.75
C VAL A 351 -37.42 -18.28 5.05
N GLU A 352 -36.76 -18.55 6.18
CA GLU A 352 -37.27 -18.31 7.53
C GLU A 352 -36.54 -17.11 8.15
N THR A 353 -37.29 -16.08 8.57
CA THR A 353 -36.68 -14.94 9.28
C THR A 353 -37.47 -14.57 10.53
N VAL A 354 -36.75 -14.32 11.63
CA VAL A 354 -37.34 -13.97 12.93
C VAL A 354 -36.82 -12.61 13.37
N VAL A 355 -37.65 -11.56 13.27
CA VAL A 355 -37.20 -10.17 13.46
C VAL A 355 -38.18 -9.29 14.26
N ASP A 356 -37.67 -8.38 15.10
CA ASP A 356 -38.41 -7.22 15.68
C ASP A 356 -38.14 -5.93 14.86
N GLY A 357 -38.33 -6.01 13.53
CA GLY A 357 -37.79 -5.02 12.60
C GLY A 357 -38.34 -5.06 11.17
N VAL A 358 -37.52 -4.68 10.18
CA VAL A 358 -37.91 -4.65 8.75
C VAL A 358 -37.34 -5.88 8.05
N ILE A 359 -38.20 -6.59 7.34
CA ILE A 359 -37.84 -7.79 6.58
C ILE A 359 -38.00 -7.50 5.09
N ILE A 360 -37.02 -7.92 4.30
CA ILE A 360 -37.08 -8.05 2.85
C ILE A 360 -36.51 -9.43 2.56
N GLY A 361 -37.21 -10.26 1.80
CA GLY A 361 -36.65 -11.50 1.32
C GLY A 361 -37.45 -12.02 0.16
N ASP A 362 -36.77 -12.45 -0.89
CA ASP A 362 -37.39 -12.93 -2.10
C ASP A 362 -36.91 -14.36 -2.39
N VAL A 363 -37.82 -15.23 -2.83
CA VAL A 363 -37.45 -16.56 -3.32
C VAL A 363 -37.74 -16.61 -4.83
N GLU A 364 -36.68 -16.71 -5.63
CA GLU A 364 -36.77 -16.92 -7.08
C GLU A 364 -36.37 -18.37 -7.43
N ALA A 365 -37.36 -19.15 -7.86
CA ALA A 365 -37.13 -20.53 -8.33
C ALA A 365 -37.53 -20.70 -9.80
N VAL A 366 -36.57 -21.16 -10.63
CA VAL A 366 -36.78 -21.39 -12.06
C VAL A 366 -36.47 -22.84 -12.43
N GLY A 367 -37.46 -23.59 -12.95
CA GLY A 367 -37.21 -24.96 -13.39
C GLY A 367 -38.33 -25.71 -14.10
N ASP A 368 -38.00 -26.85 -14.72
CA ASP A 368 -38.94 -27.83 -15.31
C ASP A 368 -39.16 -28.96 -14.29
N GLY A 369 -40.31 -28.99 -13.61
CA GLY A 369 -40.59 -30.01 -12.59
C GLY A 369 -41.49 -29.60 -11.42
N VAL A 370 -41.10 -29.99 -10.20
CA VAL A 370 -41.87 -29.71 -8.97
C VAL A 370 -41.13 -28.64 -8.18
N ILE A 371 -41.77 -27.50 -7.96
CA ILE A 371 -41.20 -26.38 -7.20
C ILE A 371 -41.98 -26.28 -5.90
N ASN A 372 -41.28 -26.39 -4.75
CA ASN A 372 -41.80 -26.05 -3.43
C ASN A 372 -41.03 -24.84 -2.90
N ALA A 373 -41.66 -23.68 -2.86
CA ALA A 373 -41.08 -22.46 -2.32
C ALA A 373 -41.95 -21.99 -1.16
N GLU A 374 -41.35 -21.84 0.01
CA GLU A 374 -42.03 -21.39 1.23
C GLU A 374 -41.33 -20.14 1.76
N VAL A 375 -42.10 -19.10 2.06
CA VAL A 375 -41.59 -17.88 2.69
C VAL A 375 -42.43 -17.56 3.91
N GLU A 376 -41.81 -17.58 5.09
CA GLU A 376 -42.43 -17.25 6.37
C GLU A 376 -42.19 -15.76 6.76
N THR A 377 -42.25 -14.82 5.80
CA THR A 377 -41.79 -13.43 5.98
C THR A 377 -42.57 -12.36 5.16
N VAL A 378 -42.14 -11.09 5.19
CA VAL A 378 -42.61 -10.04 4.25
C VAL A 378 -41.72 -10.06 3.02
N GLY A 379 -42.21 -10.65 1.93
CA GLY A 379 -41.41 -10.92 0.75
C GLY A 379 -42.24 -11.23 -0.49
N ASP A 380 -41.62 -11.11 -1.66
CA ASP A 380 -42.22 -11.53 -2.92
C ASP A 380 -41.75 -12.97 -3.23
N VAL A 381 -42.68 -13.84 -3.65
CA VAL A 381 -42.33 -15.19 -4.11
C VAL A 381 -42.52 -15.24 -5.61
N GLU A 382 -41.43 -15.45 -6.34
CA GLU A 382 -41.43 -15.62 -7.80
C GLU A 382 -41.08 -17.06 -8.17
N THR A 383 -42.01 -17.75 -8.84
CA THR A 383 -41.74 -19.10 -9.39
C THR A 383 -42.06 -19.16 -10.88
N VAL A 384 -41.11 -19.70 -11.65
CA VAL A 384 -41.23 -19.86 -13.11
C VAL A 384 -40.94 -21.29 -13.50
N GLY A 385 -41.94 -22.02 -14.02
CA GLY A 385 -41.70 -23.40 -14.41
C GLY A 385 -42.74 -24.08 -15.29
N ASP A 386 -42.37 -25.24 -15.84
CA ASP A 386 -43.28 -26.17 -16.54
C ASP A 386 -43.52 -27.36 -15.58
N GLY A 387 -44.64 -27.39 -14.84
CA GLY A 387 -44.86 -28.47 -13.86
C GLY A 387 -45.80 -28.18 -12.69
N VAL A 388 -45.54 -28.75 -11.52
CA VAL A 388 -46.38 -28.54 -10.31
C VAL A 388 -45.66 -27.58 -9.39
N THR A 389 -46.25 -26.42 -9.12
CA THR A 389 -45.74 -25.48 -8.13
C THR A 389 -46.60 -25.54 -6.88
N ASP A 390 -45.94 -25.65 -5.73
CA ASP A 390 -46.50 -25.46 -4.39
C ASP A 390 -45.80 -24.22 -3.83
N ALA A 391 -46.55 -23.14 -3.65
CA ALA A 391 -46.03 -21.88 -3.15
C ALA A 391 -46.90 -21.43 -1.98
N ASP A 392 -46.35 -21.57 -0.78
CA ASP A 392 -47.01 -21.16 0.46
C ASP A 392 -46.31 -19.90 0.98
N VAL A 393 -47.11 -18.89 1.34
CA VAL A 393 -46.63 -17.64 1.92
C VAL A 393 -47.35 -17.43 3.24
N GLU A 394 -46.62 -17.53 4.35
CA GLU A 394 -47.10 -17.19 5.68
C GLU A 394 -46.43 -15.90 6.15
N THR A 395 -47.23 -14.88 6.51
CA THR A 395 -46.68 -13.59 6.95
C THR A 395 -47.14 -13.27 8.38
N VAL A 396 -46.19 -12.94 9.27
CA VAL A 396 -46.44 -12.55 10.66
C VAL A 396 -45.73 -11.22 10.95
N VAL A 397 -46.47 -10.11 11.09
CA VAL A 397 -45.86 -8.77 11.28
C VAL A 397 -46.67 -7.88 12.22
N ASP A 398 -45.97 -7.08 13.04
CA ASP A 398 -46.54 -6.03 13.91
C ASP A 398 -46.74 -4.66 13.18
N ASP A 399 -46.20 -4.49 11.96
CA ASP A 399 -46.27 -3.27 11.12
C ASP A 399 -46.74 -3.60 9.67
N VAL A 400 -46.77 -2.61 8.75
CA VAL A 400 -47.42 -2.72 7.41
C VAL A 400 -46.63 -3.65 6.47
N PRO A 401 -47.14 -4.85 6.10
CA PRO A 401 -46.48 -5.72 5.12
C PRO A 401 -46.82 -5.30 3.68
N ILE A 402 -45.86 -5.51 2.76
CA ILE A 402 -46.04 -5.50 1.31
C ILE A 402 -45.51 -6.86 0.85
N ALA A 403 -46.36 -7.70 0.30
CA ALA A 403 -45.98 -8.99 -0.26
C ALA A 403 -46.83 -9.20 -1.53
N ASP A 404 -46.17 -9.42 -2.66
CA ASP A 404 -46.74 -9.72 -3.96
C ASP A 404 -46.21 -11.11 -4.38
N ALA A 405 -47.10 -12.07 -4.65
CA ALA A 405 -46.70 -13.37 -5.17
C ALA A 405 -46.97 -13.43 -6.67
N GLU A 406 -45.92 -13.63 -7.48
CA GLU A 406 -46.02 -13.78 -8.93
C GLU A 406 -45.62 -15.21 -9.34
N THR A 407 -46.53 -15.91 -10.01
CA THR A 407 -46.28 -17.29 -10.47
C THR A 407 -46.56 -17.41 -11.96
N VAL A 408 -45.57 -17.89 -12.72
CA VAL A 408 -45.67 -18.08 -14.17
C VAL A 408 -45.42 -19.55 -14.49
N VAL A 409 -46.50 -20.31 -14.71
CA VAL A 409 -46.42 -21.77 -14.80
C VAL A 409 -47.26 -22.33 -15.96
N ASP A 410 -46.70 -23.24 -16.76
CA ASP A 410 -47.44 -24.08 -17.73
C ASP A 410 -47.88 -25.41 -17.09
N GLY A 411 -48.63 -25.36 -15.97
CA GLY A 411 -48.74 -26.55 -15.11
C GLY A 411 -49.86 -26.56 -14.06
N VAL A 412 -49.63 -27.03 -12.83
CA VAL A 412 -50.65 -27.02 -11.75
C VAL A 412 -50.09 -26.22 -10.58
N ILE A 413 -50.86 -25.24 -10.11
CA ILE A 413 -50.48 -24.39 -8.97
C ILE A 413 -51.33 -24.79 -7.76
N ILE A 414 -50.65 -25.11 -6.66
CA ILE A 414 -51.19 -25.29 -5.32
C ILE A 414 -50.53 -24.22 -4.44
N GLY A 415 -51.29 -23.62 -3.54
CA GLY A 415 -50.74 -22.61 -2.64
C GLY A 415 -51.81 -22.06 -1.74
N ASP A 416 -51.45 -21.89 -0.48
CA ASP A 416 -52.22 -21.24 0.55
C ASP A 416 -51.49 -19.97 1.00
N VAL A 417 -52.24 -18.91 1.28
CA VAL A 417 -51.68 -17.66 1.80
C VAL A 417 -52.34 -17.37 3.13
N GLU A 418 -51.55 -17.39 4.20
CA GLU A 418 -51.98 -17.06 5.55
C GLU A 418 -51.30 -15.76 6.01
N THR A 419 -52.11 -14.84 6.56
CA THR A 419 -51.64 -13.51 6.99
C THR A 419 -52.12 -13.25 8.41
N VAL A 420 -51.18 -12.92 9.31
CA VAL A 420 -51.46 -12.51 10.69
C VAL A 420 -50.90 -11.10 10.91
N ALA A 421 -51.77 -10.09 10.90
CA ALA A 421 -51.37 -8.68 11.04
C ALA A 421 -52.31 -7.85 11.94
N ASP A 422 -51.77 -6.85 12.67
CA ASP A 422 -52.55 -5.88 13.48
C ASP A 422 -53.00 -4.63 12.66
N THR A 423 -52.60 -4.51 11.39
CA THR A 423 -52.86 -3.33 10.52
C THR A 423 -53.53 -3.66 9.17
N VAL A 424 -53.69 -2.67 8.27
CA VAL A 424 -54.41 -2.82 6.98
C VAL A 424 -53.48 -3.45 5.94
N THR A 425 -53.84 -4.61 5.42
CA THR A 425 -53.12 -5.34 4.36
C THR A 425 -53.64 -5.00 2.96
N GLU A 426 -52.74 -4.91 1.98
CA GLU A 426 -53.01 -4.98 0.54
C GLU A 426 -52.15 -6.12 0.00
N PHE A 427 -52.79 -7.13 -0.59
CA PHE A 427 -52.14 -8.36 -1.07
C PHE A 427 -52.63 -8.64 -2.49
N ALA A 428 -51.71 -8.91 -3.40
CA ALA A 428 -52.00 -9.28 -4.77
C ALA A 428 -51.32 -10.61 -5.12
N ILE A 429 -52.10 -11.56 -5.65
CA ILE A 429 -51.55 -12.72 -6.36
C ILE A 429 -51.83 -12.45 -7.83
N ASP A 430 -50.78 -12.40 -8.66
CA ASP A 430 -50.93 -12.49 -10.11
C ASP A 430 -50.49 -13.87 -10.58
N VAL A 431 -51.35 -14.52 -11.37
CA VAL A 431 -51.12 -15.87 -11.87
C VAL A 431 -51.33 -15.85 -13.37
N GLU A 432 -50.24 -15.96 -14.13
CA GLU A 432 -50.30 -16.12 -15.57
C GLU A 432 -50.15 -17.61 -15.93
N ALA A 433 -51.27 -18.34 -15.87
CA ALA A 433 -51.32 -19.78 -16.15
C ALA A 433 -52.27 -20.14 -17.32
N ASP A 434 -51.93 -21.18 -18.10
CA ASP A 434 -52.82 -21.78 -19.12
C ASP A 434 -53.67 -22.95 -18.55
N SER A 435 -53.78 -23.06 -17.21
CA SER A 435 -54.19 -24.26 -16.48
C SER A 435 -55.01 -24.01 -15.17
N ILE A 436 -55.10 -25.01 -14.27
CA ILE A 436 -56.03 -25.04 -13.10
C ILE A 436 -55.37 -24.44 -11.85
N VAL A 437 -55.97 -23.38 -11.29
CA VAL A 437 -55.59 -22.77 -10.00
C VAL A 437 -56.49 -23.30 -8.87
N VAL A 438 -55.90 -23.76 -7.76
CA VAL A 438 -56.62 -24.12 -6.52
C VAL A 438 -55.99 -23.36 -5.35
N GLY A 439 -56.59 -22.24 -4.94
CA GLY A 439 -56.13 -21.48 -3.78
C GLY A 439 -57.19 -21.39 -2.68
N LEU A 440 -56.75 -21.46 -1.42
CA LEU A 440 -57.56 -21.09 -0.25
C LEU A 440 -56.96 -19.83 0.39
N SER A 441 -57.77 -18.77 0.48
CA SER A 441 -57.41 -17.55 1.20
C SER A 441 -58.18 -17.52 2.52
N ASN A 442 -57.44 -17.37 3.63
CA ASN A 442 -58.00 -17.10 4.94
C ASN A 442 -57.36 -15.81 5.51
N SER A 443 -58.20 -14.93 6.06
CA SER A 443 -57.74 -13.71 6.74
C SER A 443 -58.43 -13.63 8.09
N GLU A 444 -57.66 -13.80 9.17
CA GLU A 444 -58.13 -13.61 10.54
C GLU A 444 -57.66 -12.26 11.09
N ARG A 445 -58.57 -11.27 11.16
CA ARG A 445 -58.36 -10.04 11.95
C ARG A 445 -58.65 -10.33 13.42
N ARG A 446 -57.67 -10.17 14.32
CA ARG A 446 -57.88 -10.26 15.77
C ARG A 446 -58.30 -8.94 16.41
#